data_AF-X1VZR9-F1
#
_entry.id   AF-X1VZR9-F1
#
_cell.length_a   1.000
_cell.length_b   1.000
_cell.length_c   1.000
_cell.angle_alpha   90.00
_cell.angle_beta   90.00
_cell.angle_gamma   90.00
#
_symmetry.space_group_name_H-M   'P 1'
#
loop_
_entity.id
_entity.type
_entity.pdbx_description
1 polymer ?
#
loop_
_entity_poly.entity_id
_entity_poly.type
_entity_poly.pdbx_seq_one_letter_code
_entity_poly.pdbx_strand_id
1 'polypeptide(L)'
;MKGGITKRIEDTVKALDQGQLKKALYLTENNEKLKRHHQFVEEAARTCLASKDNKEVCKVAMEEAKDKMQETISLPIDDTSLEGVEEMLSPEKPPEQPTEAKPAAEKTDEELYEECEEC
;
A
#
# COMPACT_ATOMS: atom_id res chain seq x y z
N MET A 1 31.93 2.57 -4.14
CA MET A 1 31.09 1.64 -4.91
C MET A 1 29.74 2.30 -5.19
N LYS A 2 29.49 2.77 -6.42
CA LYS A 2 28.18 3.32 -6.80
C LYS A 2 27.24 2.15 -7.13
N GLY A 3 26.72 1.51 -6.09
CA GLY A 3 25.58 0.60 -6.24
C GLY A 3 24.37 1.39 -6.71
N GLY A 4 23.66 0.88 -7.71
CA GLY A 4 22.36 1.42 -8.11
C GLY A 4 21.36 1.42 -6.95
N ILE A 5 20.16 1.94 -7.21
CA ILE A 5 19.09 2.09 -6.21
C ILE A 5 18.80 0.75 -5.54
N THR A 6 18.68 -0.34 -6.30
CA THR A 6 18.46 -1.70 -5.81
C THR A 6 19.49 -2.13 -4.78
N LYS A 7 20.79 -1.88 -5.04
CA LYS A 7 21.87 -2.22 -4.09
C LYS A 7 21.77 -1.41 -2.80
N ARG A 8 21.34 -0.14 -2.87
CA ARG A 8 21.07 0.67 -1.67
C ARG A 8 19.89 0.13 -0.86
N ILE A 9 18.84 -0.36 -1.52
CA ILE A 9 17.70 -1.00 -0.84
C ILE A 9 18.17 -2.28 -0.15
N GLU A 10 18.93 -3.14 -0.83
CA GLU A 10 19.52 -4.35 -0.22
C GLU A 10 20.43 -4.03 0.98
N ASP A 11 21.30 -3.03 0.86
CA ASP A 11 22.17 -2.59 1.94
C ASP A 11 21.36 -2.00 3.13
N THR A 12 20.21 -1.38 2.84
CA THR A 12 19.29 -0.87 3.87
C THR A 12 18.58 -2.02 4.58
N VAL A 13 18.08 -3.02 3.84
CA VAL A 13 17.49 -4.25 4.40
C VAL A 13 18.47 -4.96 5.31
N LYS A 14 19.74 -5.09 4.89
CA LYS A 14 20.82 -5.66 5.72
C LYS A 14 21.10 -4.82 6.97
N ALA A 15 21.03 -3.49 6.86
CA ALA A 15 21.20 -2.62 8.02
C ALA A 15 20.06 -2.78 9.04
N LEU A 16 18.81 -2.94 8.58
CA LEU A 16 17.66 -3.22 9.45
C LEU A 16 17.79 -4.58 10.15
N ASP A 17 18.23 -5.62 9.42
CA ASP A 17 18.47 -6.96 9.99
C ASP A 17 19.54 -6.95 11.09
N GLN A 18 20.58 -6.12 10.92
CA GLN A 18 21.62 -5.90 11.92
C GLN A 18 21.19 -4.99 13.08
N GLY A 19 19.94 -4.50 13.10
CA GLY A 19 19.46 -3.52 14.08
C GLY A 19 20.10 -2.13 13.95
N GLN A 20 20.75 -1.84 12.81
CA GLN A 20 21.45 -0.60 12.52
C GLN A 20 20.51 0.44 11.90
N LEU A 21 19.44 0.80 12.61
CA LEU A 21 18.41 1.72 12.16
C LEU A 21 18.96 3.09 11.70
N LYS A 22 19.97 3.64 12.39
CA LYS A 22 20.63 4.89 11.99
C LYS A 22 21.30 4.79 10.61
N LYS A 23 21.91 3.65 10.32
CA LYS A 23 22.55 3.40 9.03
C LYS A 23 21.51 3.24 7.93
N ALA A 24 20.39 2.58 8.23
CA ALA A 24 19.28 2.44 7.31
C ALA A 24 18.67 3.81 6.91
N LEU A 25 18.52 4.74 7.87
CA LEU A 25 18.09 6.11 7.59
C LEU A 25 19.06 6.84 6.66
N TYR A 26 20.37 6.77 6.96
CA TYR A 26 21.39 7.45 6.16
C TYR A 26 21.46 6.94 4.70
N LEU A 27 21.27 5.64 4.50
CA LEU A 27 21.29 5.01 3.17
C LEU A 27 20.12 5.44 2.28
N THR A 28 19.01 5.88 2.89
CA THR A 28 17.77 6.27 2.21
C THR A 28 17.55 7.78 2.11
N GLU A 29 18.10 8.57 3.05
CA GLU A 29 17.91 10.04 3.16
C GLU A 29 18.40 10.82 1.93
N ASN A 30 19.57 10.48 1.41
CA ASN A 30 20.24 11.26 0.36
C ASN A 30 19.82 10.87 -1.08
N ASN A 31 18.64 10.29 -1.24
CA ASN A 31 18.19 9.77 -2.54
C ASN A 31 16.68 9.97 -2.73
N GLU A 32 16.29 10.89 -3.61
CA GLU A 32 14.88 11.19 -3.90
C GLU A 32 14.10 9.96 -4.38
N LYS A 33 14.75 9.05 -5.10
CA LYS A 33 14.12 7.80 -5.58
C LYS A 33 13.88 6.77 -4.46
N LEU A 34 14.47 6.96 -3.29
CA LEU A 34 14.27 6.15 -2.08
C LEU A 34 13.41 6.85 -1.05
N LYS A 35 12.73 7.96 -1.39
CA LYS A 35 11.90 8.72 -0.44
C LYS A 35 10.83 7.86 0.22
N ARG A 36 10.21 6.95 -0.54
CA ARG A 36 9.23 5.98 -0.01
C ARG A 36 9.88 4.99 0.97
N HIS A 37 11.06 4.47 0.64
CA HIS A 37 11.84 3.60 1.53
C HIS A 37 12.29 4.34 2.80
N HIS A 38 12.67 5.61 2.67
CA HIS A 38 13.04 6.46 3.80
C HIS A 38 11.88 6.59 4.79
N GLN A 39 10.65 6.80 4.29
CA GLN A 39 9.46 6.86 5.13
C GLN A 39 9.23 5.58 5.94
N PHE A 40 9.44 4.40 5.34
CA PHE A 40 9.31 3.13 6.08
C PHE A 40 10.30 3.02 7.24
N VAL A 41 11.56 3.42 7.00
CA VAL A 41 12.60 3.40 8.03
C VAL A 41 12.34 4.48 9.09
N GLU A 42 11.83 5.64 8.69
CA GLU A 42 11.48 6.73 9.61
C GLU A 42 10.30 6.36 10.51
N GLU A 43 9.27 5.69 9.97
CA GLU A 43 8.14 5.16 10.73
C GLU A 43 8.62 4.14 11.78
N ALA A 44 9.47 3.19 11.38
CA ALA A 44 10.09 2.26 12.32
C ALA A 44 10.91 2.99 13.39
N ALA A 45 11.64 4.05 13.02
CA ALA A 45 12.41 4.85 13.96
C ALA A 45 11.53 5.59 14.96
N ARG A 46 10.43 6.19 14.50
CA ARG A 46 9.44 6.85 15.37
C ARG A 46 8.83 5.85 16.35
N THR A 47 8.45 4.67 15.89
CA THR A 47 7.89 3.61 16.74
C THR A 47 8.90 3.11 17.77
N CYS A 48 10.16 2.89 17.37
CA CYS A 48 11.25 2.56 18.28
C CYS A 48 11.51 3.65 19.33
N LEU A 49 11.42 4.93 18.95
CA LEU A 49 11.63 6.06 19.85
C LEU A 49 10.45 6.30 20.80
N ALA A 50 9.22 6.06 20.33
CA ALA A 50 8.02 6.12 21.15
C ALA A 50 7.98 4.99 22.18
N SER A 51 8.52 3.81 21.81
CA SER A 51 8.55 2.61 22.66
C SER A 51 9.96 2.33 23.20
N LYS A 52 10.67 3.37 23.67
CA LYS A 52 12.08 3.30 24.14
C LYS A 52 12.36 2.17 25.13
N ASP A 53 11.39 1.84 25.97
CA ASP A 53 11.51 0.81 27.01
C ASP A 53 11.20 -0.61 26.49
N ASN A 54 10.65 -0.73 25.28
CA ASN A 54 10.14 -1.97 24.72
C ASN A 54 10.89 -2.39 23.45
N LYS A 55 11.99 -3.12 23.65
CA LYS A 55 12.89 -3.58 22.57
C LYS A 55 12.18 -4.49 21.54
N GLU A 56 11.14 -5.20 21.96
CA GLU A 56 10.35 -6.07 21.07
C GLU A 56 9.56 -5.25 20.06
N VAL A 57 8.92 -4.16 20.50
CA VAL A 57 8.19 -3.24 19.60
C VAL A 57 9.13 -2.66 18.55
N CYS A 58 10.36 -2.33 18.94
CA CYS A 58 11.36 -1.82 18.01
C CYS A 58 11.85 -2.90 17.00
N LYS A 59 11.96 -4.16 17.43
CA LYS A 59 12.27 -5.28 16.52
C LYS A 59 11.14 -5.52 15.52
N VAL A 60 9.89 -5.59 15.99
CA VAL A 60 8.72 -5.79 15.13
C VAL A 60 8.61 -4.64 14.11
N ALA A 61 8.80 -3.39 14.53
CA ALA A 61 8.78 -2.25 13.63
C ALA A 61 9.90 -2.30 12.57
N MET A 62 11.10 -2.77 12.95
CA MET A 62 12.19 -2.97 12.00
C MET A 62 11.93 -4.12 11.02
N GLU A 63 11.31 -5.22 11.48
CA GLU A 63 10.88 -6.30 10.59
C GLU A 63 9.79 -5.86 9.62
N GLU A 64 8.80 -5.10 10.08
CA GLU A 64 7.75 -4.56 9.21
C GLU A 64 8.34 -3.62 8.14
N ALA A 65 9.27 -2.75 8.52
CA ALA A 65 9.99 -1.91 7.56
C ALA A 65 10.82 -2.75 6.58
N LYS A 66 11.43 -3.86 7.04
CA LYS A 66 12.18 -4.79 6.19
C LYS A 66 11.27 -5.45 5.16
N ASP A 67 10.12 -5.97 5.58
CA ASP A 67 9.13 -6.59 4.70
C ASP A 67 8.62 -5.60 3.66
N LYS A 68 8.17 -4.40 4.09
CA LYS A 68 7.77 -3.31 3.18
C LYS A 68 8.87 -2.97 2.16
N MET A 69 10.14 -2.96 2.57
CA MET A 69 11.27 -2.73 1.65
C MET A 69 11.52 -3.90 0.70
N GLN A 70 11.36 -5.15 1.14
CA GLN A 70 11.53 -6.33 0.29
C GLN A 70 10.39 -6.47 -0.73
N GLU A 71 9.15 -6.13 -0.38
CA GLU A 71 8.03 -6.10 -1.31
C GLU A 71 8.31 -5.17 -2.50
N THR A 72 8.93 -4.01 -2.26
CA THR A 72 9.33 -3.10 -3.34
C THR A 72 10.47 -3.61 -4.23
N ILE A 73 11.22 -4.63 -3.78
CA ILE A 73 12.22 -5.33 -4.61
C ILE A 73 11.55 -6.45 -5.42
N SER A 74 10.58 -7.15 -4.81
CA SER A 74 9.93 -8.32 -5.41
C SER A 74 8.85 -7.97 -6.44
N LEU A 75 8.26 -6.78 -6.36
CA LEU A 75 7.32 -6.31 -7.37
C LEU A 75 8.11 -5.72 -8.55
N PRO A 76 7.95 -6.23 -9.79
CA PRO A 76 8.37 -5.48 -10.95
C PRO A 76 7.67 -4.12 -10.86
N ILE A 77 8.45 -3.05 -10.91
CA ILE A 77 7.96 -1.67 -10.89
C ILE A 77 7.20 -1.43 -12.20
N ASP A 78 5.97 -1.93 -12.29
CA ASP A 78 4.95 -1.42 -13.21
C ASP A 78 4.04 -0.54 -12.37
N ASP A 79 4.28 0.77 -12.46
CA ASP A 79 3.29 1.84 -12.38
C ASP A 79 2.07 1.67 -11.45
N THR A 80 2.27 1.33 -10.17
CA THR A 80 1.26 1.68 -9.15
C THR A 80 1.46 3.15 -8.72
N SER A 81 1.44 4.07 -9.69
CA SER A 81 1.07 5.45 -9.39
C SER A 81 -0.39 5.40 -8.95
N LEU A 82 -0.64 5.65 -7.68
CA LEU A 82 -1.98 5.78 -7.11
C LEU A 82 -2.56 7.17 -7.49
N GLU A 83 -2.48 7.51 -8.78
CA GLU A 83 -3.16 8.63 -9.42
C GLU A 83 -4.01 8.01 -10.53
N GLY A 84 -5.22 7.57 -10.20
CA GLY A 84 -6.10 6.88 -11.16
C GLY A 84 -7.18 5.98 -10.56
N VAL A 85 -7.18 5.76 -9.24
CA VAL A 85 -8.23 4.96 -8.57
C VAL A 85 -9.50 5.77 -8.27
N GLU A 86 -9.53 7.06 -8.61
CA GLU A 86 -10.72 7.92 -8.45
C GLU A 86 -11.69 7.81 -9.64
N GLU A 87 -11.27 7.32 -10.82
CA GLU A 87 -12.16 7.21 -11.98
C GLU A 87 -13.10 5.99 -11.94
N MET A 88 -12.82 4.98 -11.11
CA MET A 88 -13.71 3.81 -10.96
C MET A 88 -14.92 4.06 -10.03
N LEU A 89 -15.04 5.28 -9.49
CA LEU A 89 -16.20 5.75 -8.72
C LEU A 89 -17.08 6.74 -9.51
N SER A 90 -16.88 6.85 -10.83
CA SER A 90 -17.83 7.53 -11.71
C SER A 90 -18.94 6.55 -12.09
N PRO A 91 -20.20 6.76 -11.69
CA PRO A 91 -21.31 5.94 -12.16
C PRO A 91 -21.43 6.08 -13.67
N GLU A 92 -21.03 5.03 -14.38
CA GLU A 92 -21.31 4.85 -15.80
C GLU A 92 -22.81 5.02 -16.02
N LYS A 93 -23.18 6.02 -16.83
CA LYS A 93 -24.54 6.15 -17.37
C LYS A 93 -24.95 4.80 -17.98
N PRO A 94 -26.16 4.29 -17.73
CA PRO A 94 -26.57 3.00 -18.25
C PRO A 94 -26.59 3.04 -19.79
N PRO A 95 -26.08 1.98 -20.46
CA PRO A 95 -26.09 1.91 -21.92
C PRO A 95 -27.52 1.77 -22.44
N GLU A 96 -27.88 2.61 -23.42
CA GLU A 96 -29.07 2.43 -24.24
C GLU A 96 -29.01 1.06 -24.95
N GLN A 97 -29.90 0.14 -24.58
CA GLN A 97 -30.22 -1.03 -25.38
C GLN A 97 -30.99 -0.62 -26.64
N PRO A 98 -30.84 -1.39 -27.74
CA PRO A 98 -32.00 -1.68 -28.57
C PRO A 98 -32.26 -3.19 -28.68
N THR A 99 -33.46 -3.56 -28.20
CA THR A 99 -34.46 -4.40 -28.89
C THR A 99 -34.48 -5.92 -28.66
N GLU A 100 -35.55 -6.31 -27.96
CA GLU A 100 -36.40 -7.53 -28.05
C GLU A 100 -35.82 -8.93 -27.84
N ALA A 101 -36.19 -9.53 -26.69
CA ALA A 101 -37.13 -10.64 -26.63
C ALA A 101 -37.64 -10.86 -25.18
N LYS A 102 -38.90 -10.49 -24.90
CA LYS A 102 -39.71 -11.00 -23.77
C LYS A 102 -40.27 -12.40 -24.13
N PRO A 103 -40.95 -13.19 -23.25
CA PRO A 103 -41.43 -12.88 -21.88
C PRO A 103 -41.26 -14.03 -20.83
N ALA A 104 -41.36 -13.73 -19.53
CA ALA A 104 -42.27 -14.42 -18.58
C ALA A 104 -42.05 -13.94 -17.14
N ALA A 105 -43.16 -13.65 -16.45
CA ALA A 105 -43.33 -13.52 -15.00
C ALA A 105 -42.72 -12.28 -14.30
N GLU A 106 -43.45 -11.16 -14.42
CA GLU A 106 -44.10 -10.46 -13.29
C GLU A 106 -43.44 -10.56 -11.89
N LYS A 107 -42.64 -9.53 -11.56
CA LYS A 107 -42.64 -8.77 -10.30
C LYS A 107 -41.76 -7.52 -10.52
N THR A 108 -42.31 -6.33 -10.28
CA THR A 108 -41.61 -5.04 -10.44
C THR A 108 -40.80 -4.71 -9.18
N ASP A 109 -39.60 -4.17 -9.38
CA ASP A 109 -38.57 -3.88 -8.36
C ASP A 109 -39.03 -2.94 -7.22
N GLU A 110 -40.11 -2.18 -7.43
CA GLU A 110 -40.70 -1.31 -6.40
C GLU A 110 -41.32 -2.08 -5.22
N GLU A 111 -41.94 -3.25 -5.44
CA GLU A 111 -42.54 -4.02 -4.33
C GLU A 111 -41.49 -4.76 -3.48
N LEU A 112 -40.27 -4.94 -3.98
CA LEU A 112 -39.18 -5.53 -3.20
C LEU A 112 -38.54 -4.50 -2.25
N TYR A 113 -38.62 -3.21 -2.59
CA TYR A 113 -37.97 -2.14 -1.84
C TYR A 113 -38.77 -1.72 -0.60
N GLU A 114 -40.11 -1.77 -0.64
CA GLU A 114 -40.96 -1.43 0.52
C GLU A 114 -40.97 -2.50 1.63
N GLU A 115 -40.56 -3.75 1.36
CA GLU A 115 -40.49 -4.82 2.39
C GLU A 115 -39.15 -4.81 3.16
N CYS A 116 -38.16 -4.01 2.74
CA CYS A 116 -36.83 -3.98 3.36
C CYS A 116 -36.57 -2.76 4.28
N GLU A 117 -37.55 -1.87 4.52
CA GLU A 117 -37.45 -0.80 5.52
C GLU A 117 -38.27 -1.11 6.79
N GLU A 118 -37.76 -2.03 7.63
CA GLU A 118 -38.00 -1.99 9.07
C GLU A 118 -36.67 -1.82 9.83
N CYS A 119 -36.30 -0.57 10.09
CA CYS A 119 -35.55 -0.10 11.27
C CYS A 119 -35.79 1.41 11.49
#